data_AF-A0A7V2FZH9-F1
#
_entry.id   AF-A0A7V2FZH9-F1
#
_cell.length_a   1.000
_cell.length_b   1.000
_cell.length_c   1.000
_cell.angle_alpha   90.00
_cell.angle_beta   90.00
_cell.angle_gamma   90.00
#
_symmetry.space_group_name_H-M   'P 1'
#
loop_
_entity.id
_entity.type
_entity.pdbx_description
1 polymer ?
#
loop_
_entity_poly.entity_id
_entity_poly.type
_entity_poly.pdbx_seq_one_letter_code
_entity_poly.pdbx_strand_id
1 'polypeptide(L)'
;MAQCQRFSGSRLAGVLAHCSDMCSVDLAGRHEHSYVPRDLGIGGGDDVHFTYCLDCGQIQGKFPLPATQMEEACKDPVSGAAPRGG
;
A
#
# COMPACT_ATOMS: atom_id res chain seq x y z
N MET A 1 4.73 -7.62 -25.42
CA MET A 1 3.85 -8.05 -24.31
C MET A 1 4.61 -7.86 -23.02
N ALA A 2 3.98 -7.37 -21.95
CA ALA A 2 4.64 -7.27 -20.65
C ALA A 2 4.92 -8.68 -20.10
N GLN A 3 6.03 -8.84 -19.37
CA GLN A 3 6.46 -10.09 -18.76
C GLN A 3 6.62 -9.90 -17.25
N CYS A 4 6.45 -10.98 -16.49
CA CYS A 4 6.70 -11.00 -15.06
C CYS A 4 8.15 -10.66 -14.76
N GLN A 5 8.37 -9.67 -13.89
CA GLN A 5 9.70 -9.20 -13.49
C GLN A 5 10.53 -10.27 -12.76
N ARG A 6 9.90 -11.23 -12.09
CA ARG A 6 10.60 -12.30 -11.36
C ARG A 6 11.13 -13.42 -12.24
N PHE A 7 10.37 -13.89 -13.23
CA PHE A 7 10.73 -15.10 -13.98
C PHE A 7 10.33 -15.07 -15.47
N SER A 8 10.01 -13.90 -16.03
CA SER A 8 9.71 -13.66 -17.46
C SER A 8 8.46 -14.35 -18.04
N GLY A 9 7.58 -14.93 -17.21
CA GLY A 9 6.28 -15.46 -17.65
C GLY A 9 5.32 -14.38 -18.17
N SER A 10 4.38 -14.75 -19.04
CA SER A 10 3.44 -13.81 -19.70
C SER A 10 2.06 -13.73 -19.04
N ARG A 11 1.77 -14.58 -18.05
CA ARG A 11 0.46 -14.62 -17.37
C ARG A 11 0.35 -13.50 -16.35
N LEU A 12 -0.02 -12.31 -16.82
CA LEU A 12 -0.25 -11.12 -16.02
C LEU A 12 -1.74 -10.77 -15.98
N ALA A 13 -2.25 -10.43 -14.80
CA ALA A 13 -3.61 -9.93 -14.60
C ALA A 13 -3.55 -8.49 -14.07
N GLY A 14 -4.30 -7.60 -14.70
CA GLY A 14 -4.53 -6.23 -14.22
C GLY A 14 -5.82 -6.17 -13.42
N VAL A 15 -5.77 -5.50 -12.27
CA VAL A 15 -6.94 -5.17 -11.45
C VAL A 15 -7.14 -3.67 -11.49
N LEU A 16 -8.38 -3.24 -11.71
CA LEU A 16 -8.82 -1.85 -11.60
C LEU A 16 -10.16 -1.86 -10.86
N ALA A 17 -10.24 -1.12 -9.76
CA ALA A 17 -11.46 -0.97 -8.99
C ALA A 17 -11.56 0.48 -8.50
N HIS A 18 -12.76 1.04 -8.63
CA HIS A 18 -13.10 2.35 -8.07
C HIS A 18 -13.74 2.17 -6.70
N CYS A 19 -13.16 2.80 -5.69
CA CYS A 19 -13.61 2.86 -4.30
C CYS A 19 -14.37 4.18 -4.10
N SER A 20 -15.71 4.14 -4.11
CA SER A 20 -16.52 5.35 -3.93
C SER A 20 -16.51 5.89 -2.50
N ASP A 21 -16.36 5.00 -1.51
CA ASP A 21 -16.61 5.33 -0.11
C ASP A 21 -15.33 5.24 0.73
N MET A 22 -14.64 4.10 0.67
CA MET A 22 -13.55 3.81 1.60
C MET A 22 -12.61 2.73 1.07
N CYS A 23 -11.31 3.00 1.13
CA CYS A 23 -10.25 2.01 1.07
C CYS A 23 -9.84 1.66 2.51
N SER A 24 -9.77 0.36 2.81
CA SER A 24 -9.27 -0.13 4.09
C SER A 24 -7.91 -0.79 3.87
N VAL A 25 -6.90 -0.29 4.56
CA VAL A 25 -5.54 -0.83 4.52
C VAL A 25 -5.11 -1.27 5.90
N ASP A 26 -4.55 -2.49 5.97
CA ASP A 26 -3.80 -2.97 7.13
C ASP A 26 -2.31 -2.98 6.81
N LEU A 27 -1.51 -2.30 7.62
CA LEU A 27 -0.06 -2.33 7.51
C LEU A 27 0.58 -2.54 8.89
N ALA A 28 1.23 -3.69 9.07
CA ALA A 28 1.93 -4.06 10.30
C ALA A 28 1.07 -3.88 11.57
N GLY A 29 -0.23 -4.23 11.50
CA GLY A 29 -1.17 -4.12 12.61
C GLY A 29 -1.77 -2.73 12.81
N ARG A 30 -1.56 -1.81 11.87
CA ARG A 30 -2.25 -0.51 11.80
C ARG A 30 -3.34 -0.58 10.76
N HIS A 31 -4.51 -0.08 11.12
CA HIS A 31 -5.65 0.00 10.23
C HIS A 31 -5.88 1.45 9.84
N GLU A 32 -5.95 1.71 8.53
CA GLU A 32 -6.38 2.99 8.00
C GLU A 32 -7.60 2.81 7.11
N HIS A 33 -8.55 3.72 7.27
CA HIS A 33 -9.81 3.78 6.55
C HIS A 33 -9.88 5.15 5.88
N SER A 34 -9.44 5.24 4.63
CA SER A 34 -9.32 6.51 3.92
C SER A 34 -9.38 6.30 2.40
N TYR A 35 -8.92 7.27 1.63
CA TYR A 35 -8.67 7.10 0.20
C TYR A 35 -7.55 6.07 -0.02
N VAL A 36 -7.50 5.48 -1.22
CA VAL A 36 -6.42 4.58 -1.63
C VAL A 36 -5.07 5.32 -1.47
N PRO A 37 -4.13 4.80 -0.66
CA PRO A 37 -2.83 5.45 -0.48
C PRO A 37 -2.00 5.43 -1.78
N ARG A 38 -1.35 6.57 -2.07
CA ARG A 38 -0.58 6.76 -3.31
C ARG A 38 0.81 6.13 -3.28
N ASP A 39 1.28 5.76 -2.10
CA ASP A 39 2.64 5.28 -1.82
C ASP A 39 2.71 3.77 -1.56
N LEU A 40 1.59 3.05 -1.55
CA LEU A 40 1.55 1.58 -1.44
C LEU A 40 1.75 0.84 -2.77
N GLY A 41 1.87 1.56 -3.88
CA GLY A 41 2.08 0.95 -5.21
C GLY A 41 0.89 0.17 -5.75
N ILE A 42 -0.32 0.40 -5.22
CA ILE A 42 -1.56 -0.28 -5.60
C ILE A 42 -2.65 0.67 -6.12
N GLY A 43 -2.34 1.93 -6.35
CA GLY A 43 -3.30 2.92 -6.83
C GLY A 43 -3.13 4.29 -6.18
N GLY A 44 -4.24 5.01 -6.01
CA GLY A 44 -4.25 6.31 -5.35
C GLY A 44 -5.57 7.06 -5.48
N GLY A 45 -6.00 7.72 -4.39
CA GLY A 45 -7.27 8.47 -4.37
C GLY A 45 -8.45 7.52 -4.34
N ASP A 46 -9.28 7.53 -5.37
CA ASP A 46 -10.48 6.68 -5.42
C ASP A 46 -10.24 5.35 -6.14
N ASP A 47 -9.07 5.14 -6.76
CA ASP A 47 -8.85 3.99 -7.62
C ASP A 47 -7.74 3.07 -7.10
N VAL A 48 -8.08 1.80 -6.91
CA VAL A 48 -7.12 0.71 -6.75
C VAL A 48 -6.78 0.19 -8.14
N HIS A 49 -5.49 0.23 -8.49
CA HIS A 49 -5.00 -0.39 -9.72
C HIS A 49 -3.61 -1.00 -9.53
N PHE A 50 -3.46 -2.26 -9.96
CA PHE A 50 -2.17 -2.94 -9.99
C PHE A 50 -2.19 -4.10 -10.98
N THR A 51 -1.01 -4.57 -11.37
CA THR A 51 -0.85 -5.79 -12.16
C THR A 51 -0.13 -6.83 -11.32
N TYR A 52 -0.54 -8.09 -11.38
CA TYR A 52 0.17 -9.17 -10.70
C TYR A 52 0.33 -10.38 -11.62
N CYS A 53 1.33 -11.20 -11.33
CA CYS A 53 1.57 -12.42 -12.08
C CYS A 53 0.69 -13.57 -11.56
N LEU A 54 -0.03 -14.22 -12.45
CA LEU A 54 -0.93 -15.35 -12.13
C LEU A 54 -0.17 -16.64 -11.78
N ASP A 55 1.12 -16.74 -12.11
CA ASP A 55 1.93 -17.93 -11.81
C ASP A 55 2.68 -17.79 -10.48
N CYS A 56 3.25 -16.61 -10.19
CA CYS A 56 4.09 -16.42 -9.00
C CYS A 56 3.51 -15.47 -7.95
N GLY A 57 2.35 -14.86 -8.22
CA GLY A 57 1.67 -13.92 -7.32
C GLY A 57 2.35 -12.55 -7.17
N GLN A 58 3.48 -12.30 -7.84
CA GLN A 58 4.21 -11.04 -7.68
C GLN A 58 3.42 -9.86 -8.28
N ILE A 59 3.15 -8.84 -7.47
CA ILE A 59 2.71 -7.53 -7.96
C ILE A 59 3.85 -6.92 -8.79
N GLN A 60 3.53 -6.51 -10.01
CA GLN A 60 4.45 -5.91 -10.96
C GLN A 60 4.59 -4.43 -10.68
N GLY A 61 5.82 -3.92 -10.63
CA GLY A 61 6.06 -2.51 -10.32
C GLY A 61 7.52 -2.19 -10.04
N LYS A 62 7.79 -1.07 -9.37
CA LYS A 62 9.11 -0.72 -8.88
C LYS A 62 9.15 -1.00 -7.39
N PHE A 63 9.81 -2.10 -7.01
CA PHE A 63 10.02 -2.49 -5.62
C PHE A 63 11.53 -2.62 -5.35
N PRO A 64 11.99 -2.42 -4.10
CA PRO A 64 11.20 -2.02 -2.93
C PRO A 64 10.64 -0.60 -3.05
N LEU A 65 9.51 -0.33 -2.39
CA LEU A 65 8.96 1.03 -2.30
C LEU A 65 9.73 1.82 -1.23
N PRO A 66 9.78 3.17 -1.32
CA PRO A 66 10.16 4.02 -0.20
C PRO A 66 9.25 3.77 1.01
N ALA A 67 9.68 4.20 2.19
CA ALA A 67 8.82 4.19 3.37
C ALA A 67 7.55 4.99 3.10
N THR A 68 6.41 4.39 3.43
CA THR A 68 5.08 4.98 3.28
C THR A 68 4.75 5.91 4.43
N GLN A 69 3.81 6.82 4.21
CA GLN A 69 3.29 7.72 5.25
C GLN A 69 2.70 6.91 6.41
N MET A 70 2.08 5.77 6.13
CA MET A 70 1.57 4.84 7.15
C MET A 70 2.69 4.27 8.03
N GLU A 71 3.87 3.98 7.45
CA GLU A 71 5.06 3.56 8.20
C GLU A 71 5.65 4.72 9.00
N GLU A 72 5.66 5.94 8.46
CA GLU A 72 6.25 7.11 9.11
C GLU A 72 5.41 7.62 10.28
N ALA A 73 4.08 7.57 10.20
CA ALA A 73 3.18 7.84 11.32
C ALA A 73 3.37 6.88 12.51
N CYS A 74 4.18 5.81 12.34
CA CYS A 74 4.60 4.92 13.42
C CYS A 74 5.83 5.42 14.19
N LYS A 75 6.57 6.39 13.66
CA LYS A 75 7.86 6.84 14.23
C LYS A 75 7.75 7.96 15.26
N ASP A 76 6.55 8.47 15.55
CA ASP A 76 6.39 9.43 16.64
C ASP A 76 6.63 8.74 17.99
N PRO A 77 7.68 9.12 18.75
CA PRO A 77 7.86 8.64 20.10
C PRO A 77 6.76 9.25 20.98
N VAL A 78 6.21 8.42 21.87
CA VAL A 78 5.46 8.77 23.08
C VAL A 78 5.60 10.26 23.45
N SER A 79 4.63 11.09 23.06
CA SER A 79 4.52 12.45 23.59
C SER A 79 3.93 12.37 25.00
N GLY A 80 4.84 12.24 25.97
CA GLY A 80 4.75 12.79 27.31
C GLY A 80 3.47 12.51 28.12
N ALA A 81 3.56 11.55 29.04
CA ALA A 81 2.79 11.62 30.27
C ALA A 81 3.04 12.99 30.95
N ALA A 82 1.96 13.68 31.31
CA ALA A 82 1.95 15.02 31.89
C ALA A 82 2.69 15.13 33.24
N PRO A 83 3.31 16.28 33.57
CA PRO A 83 3.43 16.68 34.97
C PRO A 83 2.12 17.36 35.40
N ARG A 84 1.39 16.74 36.34
CA ARG A 84 0.36 17.44 37.12
C ARG A 84 1.07 18.49 37.97
N GLY A 85 0.83 19.77 37.68
CA GLY A 85 1.28 20.90 38.52
C GLY A 85 0.67 20.81 39.91
N GLY A 86 1.47 21.18 40.91
CA GLY A 86 1.19 21.07 42.35
C GLY A 86 0.30 22.15 42.93
#